data_AF-A0A1Y0H8N7-F1
#
_entry.id   AF-A0A1Y0H8N7-F1
#
_cell.length_a   1.000
_cell.length_b   1.000
_cell.length_c   1.000
_cell.angle_alpha   90.00
_cell.angle_beta   90.00
_cell.angle_gamma   90.00
#
_symmetry.space_group_name_H-M   'P 1'
#
loop_
_entity.id
_entity.type
_entity.pdbx_description
1 polymer ?
#
loop_
_entity_poly.entity_id
_entity_poly.type
_entity_poly.pdbx_seq_one_letter_code
_entity_poly.pdbx_strand_id
1 'polypeptide(L)'
;MSPLLLCWGVLGALPAPIAYSGGGQEYAQARLDSLIDQQPRLLMHVPLKALEQPKQSPVHGWTYSYIVAGMGRVGSSGQYNQRFRIYTQEPVGEQSPGFQVTRMLMRLWDYNVQYLGLDHATSYGRTVDVYLSKDGKAGGEQRITMDPQTLDPSGRASRVNVVHIYDLATFTNPLEKAREVAHEYGHATLPAIGGYSAPESWANGDVGERIYLQWLYDDMLAGRAGFFDTADAKKEDIAKYLAEKVDPLVKQIASNGPQASVLQGTDRAAFFEYVALVVYGEAILPRPAFRRFLLLTGDGHGKQALPEIVNAAAEVPTLTISAPAGLTTLWVPLGKGRVTKGTVLRKRGDWSEVKAAEGQVVIINPPITD
;
A
#
# COMPACT_ATOMS: atom_id res chain seq x y z
N MET A 1 38.55 15.50 34.31
CA MET A 1 38.44 15.49 32.84
C MET A 1 37.55 14.33 32.44
N SER A 2 36.26 14.60 32.26
CA SER A 2 35.29 13.60 31.79
C SER A 2 35.26 13.63 30.26
N PRO A 3 35.29 12.49 29.56
CA PRO A 3 35.08 12.48 28.13
C PRO A 3 33.59 12.65 27.84
N LEU A 4 33.29 13.63 26.99
CA LEU A 4 31.97 13.85 26.41
C LEU A 4 31.52 12.58 25.66
N LEU A 5 30.39 12.02 26.08
CA LEU A 5 29.56 11.18 25.21
C LEU A 5 28.99 12.07 24.11
N LEU A 6 29.50 11.93 22.89
CA LEU A 6 28.76 12.36 21.70
C LEU A 6 27.56 11.42 21.52
N CYS A 7 26.37 11.93 21.81
CA CYS A 7 25.13 11.38 21.30
C CYS A 7 25.23 11.34 19.76
N TRP A 8 25.23 10.13 19.20
CA TRP A 8 24.94 9.93 17.78
C TRP A 8 23.49 10.35 17.55
N GLY A 9 23.33 11.59 17.11
CA GLY A 9 22.06 12.10 16.61
C GLY A 9 21.62 11.25 15.42
N VAL A 10 20.33 10.97 15.40
CA VAL A 10 19.58 10.32 14.32
C VAL A 10 20.00 10.96 12.99
N LEU A 11 20.80 10.23 12.20
CA LEU A 11 20.91 10.47 10.76
C LEU A 11 19.52 10.16 10.19
N GLY A 12 18.65 11.17 10.17
CA GLY A 12 17.40 11.09 9.42
C GLY A 12 17.74 10.66 8.00
N ALA A 13 16.95 9.73 7.44
CA ALA A 13 17.10 9.31 6.06
C ALA A 13 17.30 10.57 5.20
N LEU A 14 18.40 10.64 4.45
CA LEU A 14 18.67 11.76 3.55
C LEU A 14 17.93 11.50 2.22
N PRO A 15 17.54 12.55 1.49
CA PRO A 15 17.03 12.37 0.13
C PRO A 15 18.08 11.62 -0.69
N ALA A 16 17.63 10.67 -1.51
CA ALA A 16 18.55 9.91 -2.36
C ALA A 16 19.18 10.88 -3.37
N PRO A 17 20.53 10.98 -3.45
CA PRO A 17 21.17 11.92 -4.34
C PRO A 17 20.86 11.56 -5.80
N ILE A 18 20.47 12.55 -6.60
CA ILE A 18 20.41 12.40 -8.04
C ILE A 18 21.84 12.37 -8.59
N ALA A 19 22.20 11.26 -9.23
CA ALA A 19 23.47 11.12 -9.92
C ALA A 19 23.29 11.46 -11.42
N TYR A 20 24.12 12.36 -11.91
CA TYR A 20 24.26 12.69 -13.32
C TYR A 20 25.46 11.94 -13.90
N SER A 21 25.25 11.12 -14.93
CA SER A 21 26.36 10.46 -15.63
C SER A 21 26.60 11.08 -17.01
N GLY A 22 27.47 12.08 -17.06
CA GLY A 22 28.12 12.55 -18.30
C GLY A 22 27.22 13.27 -19.33
N GLY A 23 27.86 13.90 -20.32
CA GLY A 23 27.17 14.60 -21.41
C GLY A 23 26.54 13.62 -22.40
N GLY A 24 25.22 13.70 -22.60
CA GLY A 24 24.47 12.88 -23.55
C GLY A 24 23.32 12.07 -22.95
N GLN A 25 23.17 12.02 -21.62
CA GLN A 25 22.05 11.31 -21.00
C GLN A 25 20.71 12.05 -21.10
N GLU A 26 19.65 11.28 -21.35
CA GLU A 26 18.27 11.76 -21.40
C GLU A 26 17.59 11.81 -20.03
N TYR A 27 18.19 11.16 -19.02
CA TYR A 27 17.68 11.08 -17.66
C TYR A 27 18.81 11.06 -16.63
N ALA A 28 18.51 11.49 -15.42
CA ALA A 28 19.35 11.26 -14.23
C ALA A 28 18.80 10.08 -13.41
N GLN A 29 19.63 9.51 -12.53
CA GLN A 29 19.25 8.34 -11.73
C GLN A 29 19.13 8.70 -10.24
N ALA A 30 18.07 8.22 -9.60
CA ALA A 30 17.96 8.17 -8.14
C ALA A 30 17.79 6.71 -7.69
N ARG A 31 18.69 6.23 -6.84
CA ARG A 31 18.68 4.85 -6.33
C ARG A 31 18.13 4.82 -4.91
N LEU A 32 17.26 3.86 -4.62
CA LEU A 32 16.71 3.65 -3.28
C LEU A 32 16.91 2.20 -2.87
N ASP A 33 17.45 2.02 -1.67
CA ASP A 33 17.47 0.72 -1.01
C ASP A 33 16.08 0.44 -0.43
N SER A 34 15.68 -0.83 -0.43
CA SER A 34 14.46 -1.29 0.24
C SER A 34 14.50 -0.85 1.70
N LEU A 35 13.37 -0.35 2.21
CA LEU A 35 13.25 -0.01 3.63
C LEU A 35 13.16 -1.26 4.51
N ILE A 36 12.97 -2.44 3.90
CA ILE A 36 12.70 -3.69 4.59
C ILE A 36 13.97 -4.52 4.73
N ASP A 37 14.67 -4.78 3.61
CA ASP A 37 15.86 -5.64 3.58
C ASP A 37 17.17 -4.89 3.24
N GLN A 38 17.09 -3.56 3.08
CA GLN A 38 18.22 -2.68 2.74
C GLN A 38 18.95 -3.06 1.44
N GLN A 39 18.34 -3.89 0.59
CA GLN A 39 18.91 -4.21 -0.71
C GLN A 39 18.62 -3.10 -1.72
N PRO A 40 19.53 -2.79 -2.66
CA PRO A 40 19.31 -1.77 -3.68
C PRO A 40 18.30 -2.26 -4.71
N ARG A 41 17.00 -2.15 -4.41
CA ARG A 41 15.92 -2.74 -5.21
C ARG A 41 15.24 -1.77 -6.16
N LEU A 42 15.36 -0.48 -5.88
CA LEU A 42 14.55 0.55 -6.50
C LEU A 42 15.45 1.56 -7.21
N LEU A 43 15.06 1.91 -8.42
CA LEU A 43 15.77 2.87 -9.26
C LEU A 43 14.73 3.75 -9.94
N MET A 44 14.98 5.04 -9.98
CA MET A 44 14.18 6.01 -10.72
C MET A 44 15.02 6.60 -11.85
N HIS A 45 14.43 6.69 -13.04
CA HIS A 45 14.96 7.50 -14.13
C HIS A 45 14.18 8.80 -14.20
N VAL A 46 14.84 9.92 -13.89
CA VAL A 46 14.26 11.26 -13.84
C VAL A 46 14.62 11.98 -15.14
N PRO A 47 13.64 12.44 -15.94
CA PRO A 47 13.91 12.95 -17.28
C PRO A 47 14.67 14.27 -17.22
N LEU A 48 15.68 14.42 -18.08
CA LEU A 48 16.42 15.68 -18.29
C LEU A 48 15.87 16.48 -19.48
N LYS A 49 15.04 15.85 -20.31
CA LYS A 49 14.44 16.43 -21.51
C LYS A 49 12.99 15.94 -21.66
N ALA A 50 12.23 16.65 -22.48
CA ALA A 50 10.91 16.19 -22.90
C ALA A 50 11.02 14.94 -23.79
N LEU A 51 9.95 14.15 -23.82
CA LEU A 51 9.75 13.05 -24.77
C LEU A 51 9.79 13.59 -26.20
N GLU A 52 10.50 12.89 -27.09
CA GLU A 52 10.48 13.19 -28.53
C GLU A 52 9.06 13.09 -29.10
N GLN A 53 8.30 12.10 -28.63
CA GLN A 53 6.89 11.93 -28.93
C GLN A 53 6.08 12.02 -27.63
N PRO A 54 5.35 13.14 -27.40
CA PRO A 54 4.51 13.27 -26.24
C PRO A 54 3.48 12.14 -26.10
N LYS A 55 3.23 11.72 -24.87
CA LYS A 55 2.26 10.68 -24.55
C LYS A 55 0.87 11.28 -24.47
N GLN A 56 -0.13 10.63 -25.07
CA GLN A 56 -1.53 10.95 -24.82
C GLN A 56 -2.11 9.99 -23.78
N SER A 57 -2.85 10.50 -22.80
CA SER A 57 -3.56 9.62 -21.87
C SER A 57 -4.66 8.85 -22.62
N PRO A 58 -4.80 7.53 -22.39
CA PRO A 58 -5.81 6.73 -23.07
C PRO A 58 -7.26 7.01 -22.61
N VAL A 59 -7.44 7.75 -21.51
CA VAL A 59 -8.77 8.08 -20.97
C VAL A 59 -9.26 9.44 -21.46
N HIS A 60 -8.41 10.47 -21.40
CA HIS A 60 -8.82 11.86 -21.65
C HIS A 60 -8.20 12.48 -22.91
N GLY A 61 -7.23 11.80 -23.55
CA GLY A 61 -6.50 12.34 -24.71
C GLY A 61 -5.57 13.52 -24.39
N TRP A 62 -5.40 13.91 -23.12
CA TRP A 62 -4.46 14.96 -22.72
C TRP A 62 -3.03 14.56 -23.02
N THR A 63 -2.19 15.57 -23.27
CA THR A 63 -0.81 15.38 -23.71
C THR A 63 0.17 15.60 -22.57
N TYR A 64 1.16 14.69 -22.46
CA TYR A 64 2.19 14.66 -21.43
C TYR A 64 3.57 14.63 -22.09
N SER A 65 4.41 15.57 -21.70
CA SER A 65 5.70 15.80 -22.35
C SER A 65 6.88 15.17 -21.63
N TYR A 66 6.70 14.67 -20.40
CA TYR A 66 7.78 14.11 -19.59
C TYR A 66 7.37 12.78 -18.98
N ILE A 67 8.34 11.91 -18.72
CA ILE A 67 8.15 10.62 -18.06
C ILE A 67 9.22 10.41 -16.98
N VAL A 68 8.79 10.06 -15.77
CA VAL A 68 9.66 9.45 -14.76
C VAL A 68 9.42 7.94 -14.80
N ALA A 69 10.48 7.15 -14.90
CA ALA A 69 10.35 5.69 -14.86
C ALA A 69 10.72 5.16 -13.47
N GLY A 70 9.82 4.37 -12.88
CA GLY A 70 10.08 3.63 -11.66
C GLY A 70 10.48 2.19 -11.99
N MET A 71 11.69 1.80 -11.61
CA MET A 71 12.29 0.51 -11.93
C MET A 71 12.53 -0.30 -10.65
N GLY A 72 12.07 -1.54 -10.63
CA GLY A 72 12.17 -2.45 -9.49
C GLY A 72 12.82 -3.78 -9.86
N ARG A 73 13.46 -4.44 -8.89
CA ARG A 73 13.95 -5.83 -9.03
C ARG A 73 13.40 -6.73 -7.93
N VAL A 74 12.98 -7.93 -8.31
CA VAL A 74 12.45 -8.97 -7.41
C VAL A 74 13.51 -10.07 -7.25
N GLY A 75 13.67 -10.57 -6.03
CA GLY A 75 14.67 -11.60 -5.70
C GLY A 75 16.11 -11.11 -5.86
N SER A 76 17.02 -12.04 -6.20
CA SER A 76 18.43 -11.79 -6.48
C SER A 76 18.71 -11.46 -7.96
N SER A 77 17.67 -11.31 -8.79
CA SER A 77 17.84 -10.94 -10.19
C SER A 77 18.63 -9.62 -10.29
N GLY A 78 19.67 -9.60 -11.13
CA GLY A 78 20.49 -8.40 -11.34
C GLY A 78 19.79 -7.32 -12.16
N GLN A 79 18.66 -7.62 -12.79
CA GLN A 79 18.00 -6.74 -13.74
C GLN A 79 16.87 -5.92 -13.11
N TYR A 80 16.95 -4.60 -13.30
CA TYR A 80 15.86 -3.68 -13.01
C TYR A 80 14.82 -3.75 -14.13
N ASN A 81 13.56 -3.91 -13.75
CA ASN A 81 12.43 -3.95 -14.67
C ASN A 81 11.50 -2.77 -14.36
N GLN A 82 10.89 -2.22 -15.39
CA GLN A 82 9.94 -1.13 -15.21
C GLN A 82 8.72 -1.61 -14.43
N ARG A 83 8.27 -0.76 -13.50
CA ARG A 83 7.06 -0.96 -12.69
C ARG A 83 6.12 0.21 -12.80
N PHE A 84 6.64 1.41 -13.00
CA PHE A 84 5.83 2.60 -13.22
C PHE A 84 6.34 3.42 -14.39
N ARG A 85 5.39 4.05 -15.08
CA ARG A 85 5.62 5.17 -16.01
C ARG A 85 4.81 6.36 -15.53
N ILE A 86 5.46 7.40 -15.03
CA ILE A 86 4.80 8.58 -14.46
C ILE A 86 4.90 9.70 -15.48
N TYR A 87 3.82 9.91 -16.20
CA TYR A 87 3.67 10.94 -17.20
C TYR A 87 3.27 12.26 -16.56
N THR A 88 3.97 13.33 -16.93
CA THR A 88 3.72 14.67 -16.40
C THR A 88 3.67 15.71 -17.53
N GLN A 89 2.87 16.75 -17.34
CA GLN A 89 2.72 17.86 -18.31
C GLN A 89 3.78 18.95 -18.13
N GLU A 90 4.53 18.92 -17.02
CA GLU A 90 5.55 19.91 -16.68
C GLU A 90 6.92 19.26 -16.47
N PRO A 91 8.02 20.02 -16.62
CA PRO A 91 9.36 19.50 -16.34
C PRO A 91 9.47 18.91 -14.93
N VAL A 92 10.27 17.85 -14.80
CA VAL A 92 10.48 17.12 -13.55
C VAL A 92 11.77 17.57 -12.88
N GLY A 93 11.70 17.89 -11.59
CA GLY A 93 12.83 18.07 -10.68
C GLY A 93 12.56 17.40 -9.33
N GLU A 94 13.52 17.45 -8.39
CA GLU A 94 13.39 16.78 -7.07
C GLU A 94 12.13 17.20 -6.28
N GLN A 95 11.72 18.47 -6.40
CA GLN A 95 10.53 19.01 -5.73
C GLN A 95 9.26 18.90 -6.58
N SER A 96 9.34 18.32 -7.78
CA SER A 96 8.16 18.20 -8.65
C SER A 96 7.25 17.06 -8.18
N PRO A 97 5.93 17.16 -8.41
CA PRO A 97 5.00 16.07 -8.15
C PRO A 97 5.40 14.76 -8.83
N GLY A 98 5.95 14.82 -10.05
CA GLY A 98 6.44 13.65 -10.77
C GLY A 98 7.48 12.86 -9.97
N PHE A 99 8.47 13.54 -9.38
CA PHE A 99 9.50 12.90 -8.58
C PHE A 99 8.94 12.36 -7.25
N GLN A 100 8.19 13.19 -6.52
CA GLN A 100 7.57 12.84 -5.23
C GLN A 100 6.66 11.61 -5.33
N VAL A 101 5.73 11.62 -6.30
CA VAL A 101 4.77 10.53 -6.52
C VAL A 101 5.50 9.26 -6.94
N THR A 102 6.46 9.35 -7.87
CA THR A 102 7.24 8.18 -8.30
C THR A 102 7.97 7.55 -7.12
N ARG A 103 8.62 8.36 -6.29
CA ARG A 103 9.37 7.87 -5.14
C ARG A 103 8.47 7.13 -4.15
N MET A 104 7.33 7.73 -3.80
CA MET A 104 6.36 7.08 -2.91
C MET A 104 5.84 5.77 -3.52
N LEU A 105 5.41 5.76 -4.78
CA LEU A 105 4.95 4.56 -5.48
C LEU A 105 6.00 3.44 -5.51
N MET A 106 7.29 3.77 -5.66
CA MET A 106 8.37 2.79 -5.57
C MET A 106 8.47 2.16 -4.17
N ARG A 107 8.20 2.92 -3.09
CA ARG A 107 8.09 2.37 -1.73
C ARG A 107 6.89 1.45 -1.59
N LEU A 108 5.74 1.88 -2.09
CA LEU A 108 4.50 1.10 -2.03
C LEU A 108 4.62 -0.22 -2.79
N TRP A 109 5.24 -0.19 -3.97
CA TRP A 109 5.54 -1.41 -4.73
C TRP A 109 6.47 -2.35 -3.98
N ASP A 110 7.51 -1.84 -3.31
CA ASP A 110 8.41 -2.67 -2.52
C ASP A 110 7.68 -3.34 -1.34
N TYR A 111 6.77 -2.63 -0.65
CA TYR A 111 5.90 -3.26 0.35
C TYR A 111 5.01 -4.34 -0.25
N ASN A 112 4.38 -4.10 -1.40
CA ASN A 112 3.58 -5.12 -2.08
C ASN A 112 4.40 -6.39 -2.33
N VAL A 113 5.62 -6.25 -2.85
CA VAL A 113 6.50 -7.39 -3.12
C VAL A 113 6.95 -8.10 -1.84
N GLN A 114 7.35 -7.34 -0.83
CA GLN A 114 8.03 -7.89 0.35
C GLN A 114 7.07 -8.33 1.45
N TYR A 115 6.00 -7.58 1.69
CA TYR A 115 5.00 -7.89 2.71
C TYR A 115 3.88 -8.76 2.16
N LEU A 116 3.44 -8.49 0.93
CA LEU A 116 2.29 -9.18 0.32
C LEU A 116 2.70 -10.22 -0.73
N GLY A 117 3.97 -10.29 -1.13
CA GLY A 117 4.39 -11.15 -2.24
C GLY A 117 3.56 -10.92 -3.50
N LEU A 118 3.10 -9.68 -3.71
CA LEU A 118 2.32 -9.21 -4.84
C LEU A 118 3.22 -8.34 -5.71
N ASP A 119 3.16 -8.55 -7.02
CA ASP A 119 3.74 -7.66 -8.02
C ASP A 119 2.61 -7.24 -8.97
N HIS A 120 2.86 -6.24 -9.82
CA HIS A 120 1.87 -5.81 -10.81
C HIS A 120 1.46 -6.96 -11.72
N ALA A 121 0.19 -6.96 -12.12
CA ALA A 121 -0.37 -8.02 -12.95
C ALA A 121 0.37 -8.15 -14.31
N THR A 122 0.64 -9.39 -14.72
CA THR A 122 1.28 -9.69 -16.00
C THR A 122 0.42 -9.31 -17.20
N SER A 123 -0.91 -9.32 -17.04
CA SER A 123 -1.89 -8.90 -18.05
C SER A 123 -1.74 -7.45 -18.49
N TYR A 124 -1.04 -6.63 -17.71
CA TYR A 124 -0.76 -5.21 -17.99
C TYR A 124 0.75 -4.94 -18.08
N GLY A 125 1.54 -5.95 -18.46
CA GLY A 125 2.99 -5.83 -18.63
C GLY A 125 3.74 -5.54 -17.32
N ARG A 126 3.15 -5.89 -16.16
CA ARG A 126 3.68 -5.57 -14.82
C ARG A 126 3.97 -4.07 -14.61
N THR A 127 3.26 -3.20 -15.32
CA THR A 127 3.46 -1.75 -15.25
C THR A 127 2.15 -1.06 -14.89
N VAL A 128 2.24 -0.04 -14.04
CA VAL A 128 1.16 0.93 -13.81
C VAL A 128 1.57 2.26 -14.43
N ASP A 129 0.74 2.80 -15.30
CA ASP A 129 0.96 4.12 -15.88
C ASP A 129 0.25 5.16 -15.04
N VAL A 130 0.96 6.20 -14.62
CA VAL A 130 0.43 7.27 -13.78
C VAL A 130 0.46 8.56 -14.58
N TYR A 131 -0.69 9.23 -14.67
CA TYR A 131 -0.85 10.48 -15.40
C TYR A 131 -1.13 11.61 -14.41
N LEU A 132 -0.14 12.49 -14.23
CA LEU A 132 -0.25 13.62 -13.34
C LEU A 132 -0.73 14.85 -14.13
N SER A 133 -1.98 15.24 -13.90
CA SER A 133 -2.73 16.17 -14.76
C SER A 133 -2.93 17.53 -14.10
N LYS A 134 -2.79 18.60 -14.87
CA LYS A 134 -3.21 19.95 -14.47
C LYS A 134 -4.73 20.10 -14.50
N ASP A 135 -5.36 19.42 -15.45
CA ASP A 135 -6.79 19.49 -15.68
C ASP A 135 -7.54 18.40 -14.89
N GLY A 136 -8.87 18.53 -14.85
CA GLY A 136 -9.77 17.61 -14.14
C GLY A 136 -10.26 18.16 -12.80
N LYS A 137 -11.11 17.38 -12.13
CA LYS A 137 -11.54 17.67 -10.76
C LYS A 137 -10.55 17.02 -9.80
N ALA A 138 -10.08 17.76 -8.80
CA ALA A 138 -9.17 17.24 -7.78
C ALA A 138 -9.59 15.85 -7.24
N GLY A 139 -8.59 14.98 -7.14
CA GLY A 139 -8.73 13.56 -6.81
C GLY A 139 -8.00 12.68 -7.82
N GLY A 140 -8.18 11.38 -7.69
CA GLY A 140 -7.59 10.34 -8.50
C GLY A 140 -8.63 9.45 -9.17
N GLU A 141 -8.15 8.69 -10.15
CA GLU A 141 -8.94 7.62 -10.74
C GLU A 141 -8.05 6.54 -11.35
N GLN A 142 -8.24 5.31 -10.88
CA GLN A 142 -7.69 4.11 -11.47
C GLN A 142 -8.67 3.50 -12.48
N ARG A 143 -8.14 3.10 -13.65
CA ARG A 143 -8.89 2.36 -14.67
C ARG A 143 -8.02 1.31 -15.36
N ILE A 144 -8.67 0.24 -15.81
CA ILE A 144 -8.13 -0.64 -16.84
C ILE A 144 -8.70 -0.23 -18.20
N THR A 145 -7.85 0.15 -19.15
CA THR A 145 -8.30 0.63 -20.47
C THR A 145 -7.39 0.13 -21.60
N MET A 146 -7.78 0.36 -22.85
CA MET A 146 -6.93 0.13 -24.01
C MET A 146 -6.11 1.39 -24.30
N ASP A 147 -4.83 1.22 -24.59
CA ASP A 147 -3.95 2.32 -24.96
C ASP A 147 -3.44 2.13 -26.40
N PRO A 148 -3.85 3.01 -27.34
CA PRO A 148 -3.45 2.88 -28.74
C PRO A 148 -1.96 3.13 -28.99
N GLN A 149 -1.27 3.80 -28.06
CA GLN A 149 0.16 4.09 -28.16
C GLN A 149 1.03 3.08 -27.41
N THR A 150 0.46 2.18 -26.61
CA THR A 150 1.19 1.05 -26.00
C THR A 150 0.83 -0.22 -26.76
N LEU A 151 1.77 -0.78 -27.51
CA LEU A 151 1.53 -1.94 -28.36
C LEU A 151 2.00 -3.24 -27.69
N ASP A 152 1.23 -4.32 -27.91
CA ASP A 152 1.61 -5.68 -27.52
C ASP A 152 2.70 -6.22 -28.48
N PRO A 153 3.32 -7.39 -28.22
CA PRO A 153 4.32 -7.96 -29.11
C PRO A 153 3.84 -8.24 -30.55
N SER A 154 2.53 -8.22 -30.79
CA SER A 154 1.92 -8.36 -32.12
C SER A 154 1.59 -7.01 -32.78
N GLY A 155 1.98 -5.89 -32.17
CA GLY A 155 1.75 -4.55 -32.69
C GLY A 155 0.33 -4.02 -32.48
N ARG A 156 -0.49 -4.65 -31.63
CA ARG A 156 -1.87 -4.21 -31.34
C ARG A 156 -1.92 -3.38 -30.06
N ALA A 157 -2.88 -2.47 -29.96
CA ALA A 157 -3.13 -1.72 -28.72
C ALA A 157 -3.22 -2.68 -27.53
N SER A 158 -2.52 -2.36 -26.45
CA SER A 158 -2.48 -3.16 -25.23
C SER A 158 -3.49 -2.67 -24.21
N ARG A 159 -3.98 -3.60 -23.39
CA ARG A 159 -4.70 -3.26 -22.17
C ARG A 159 -3.68 -2.79 -21.12
N VAL A 160 -3.92 -1.64 -20.53
CA VAL A 160 -3.04 -0.98 -19.55
C VAL A 160 -3.78 -0.73 -18.24
N ASN A 161 -3.03 -0.73 -17.14
CA ASN A 161 -3.48 -0.30 -15.83
C ASN A 161 -3.04 1.15 -15.60
N VAL A 162 -4.00 2.06 -15.57
CA VAL A 162 -3.72 3.50 -15.50
C VAL A 162 -4.26 4.09 -14.21
N VAL A 163 -3.50 5.00 -13.62
CA VAL A 163 -3.92 5.89 -12.56
C VAL A 163 -3.82 7.31 -13.09
N HIS A 164 -4.85 8.11 -12.90
CA HIS A 164 -4.77 9.55 -13.09
C HIS A 164 -4.83 10.23 -11.73
N ILE A 165 -4.05 11.29 -11.56
CA ILE A 165 -4.18 12.22 -10.44
C ILE A 165 -4.39 13.60 -11.05
N TYR A 166 -5.50 14.24 -10.71
CA TYR A 166 -6.02 15.44 -11.35
C TYR A 166 -5.74 16.71 -10.54
N ASP A 167 -5.88 17.86 -11.21
CA ASP A 167 -5.80 19.20 -10.62
C ASP A 167 -4.57 19.38 -9.70
N LEU A 168 -3.39 19.00 -10.20
CA LEU A 168 -2.16 19.08 -9.41
C LEU A 168 -1.85 20.49 -8.89
N ALA A 169 -2.38 21.52 -9.54
CA ALA A 169 -2.19 22.91 -9.14
C ALA A 169 -2.84 23.22 -7.78
N THR A 170 -3.99 22.60 -7.48
CA THR A 170 -4.63 22.75 -6.16
C THR A 170 -4.22 21.64 -5.19
N PHE A 171 -3.62 20.57 -5.69
CA PHE A 171 -3.16 19.42 -4.91
C PHE A 171 -1.86 19.66 -4.12
N THR A 172 -1.88 20.72 -3.32
CA THR A 172 -0.71 21.26 -2.61
C THR A 172 -0.52 20.68 -1.21
N ASN A 173 -1.56 20.08 -0.61
CA ASN A 173 -1.47 19.45 0.71
C ASN A 173 -0.70 18.11 0.60
N PRO A 174 0.49 17.97 1.21
CA PRO A 174 1.27 16.75 1.08
C PRO A 174 0.60 15.50 1.68
N LEU A 175 -0.18 15.65 2.76
CA LEU A 175 -0.92 14.53 3.33
C LEU A 175 -2.00 14.03 2.37
N GLU A 176 -2.80 14.92 1.79
CA GLU A 176 -3.82 14.53 0.81
C GLU A 176 -3.17 13.91 -0.43
N LYS A 177 -2.00 14.43 -0.86
CA LYS A 177 -1.18 13.82 -1.92
C LYS A 177 -0.77 12.38 -1.60
N ALA A 178 -0.24 12.15 -0.41
CA ALA A 178 0.14 10.81 0.02
C ALA A 178 -1.07 9.86 0.09
N ARG A 179 -2.20 10.35 0.61
CA ARG A 179 -3.46 9.58 0.70
C ARG A 179 -3.95 9.14 -0.67
N GLU A 180 -4.09 10.07 -1.61
CA GLU A 180 -4.57 9.77 -2.97
C GLU A 180 -3.63 8.83 -3.73
N VAL A 181 -2.31 9.04 -3.63
CA VAL A 181 -1.33 8.14 -4.26
C VAL A 181 -1.47 6.72 -3.70
N ALA A 182 -1.65 6.57 -2.38
CA ALA A 182 -1.84 5.28 -1.75
C ALA A 182 -3.21 4.65 -2.09
N HIS A 183 -4.28 5.46 -2.14
CA HIS A 183 -5.63 5.05 -2.50
C HIS A 183 -5.68 4.48 -3.92
N GLU A 184 -5.22 5.26 -4.90
CA GLU A 184 -5.24 4.83 -6.30
C GLU A 184 -4.30 3.64 -6.57
N TYR A 185 -3.16 3.58 -5.86
CA TYR A 185 -2.29 2.42 -5.94
C TYR A 185 -2.90 1.16 -5.31
N GLY A 186 -3.72 1.33 -4.27
CA GLY A 186 -4.56 0.29 -3.70
C GLY A 186 -5.50 -0.32 -4.75
N HIS A 187 -6.25 0.53 -5.47
CA HIS A 187 -7.06 0.08 -6.60
C HIS A 187 -6.26 -0.67 -7.67
N ALA A 188 -5.06 -0.18 -7.97
CA ALA A 188 -4.23 -0.74 -9.03
C ALA A 188 -3.63 -2.11 -8.70
N THR A 189 -3.51 -2.49 -7.41
CA THR A 189 -2.67 -3.64 -7.01
C THR A 189 -3.24 -4.58 -5.96
N LEU A 190 -4.13 -4.12 -5.09
CA LEU A 190 -4.76 -4.99 -4.09
C LEU A 190 -5.96 -5.72 -4.70
N PRO A 191 -6.29 -6.95 -4.20
CA PRO A 191 -7.44 -7.71 -4.66
C PRO A 191 -8.72 -6.86 -4.70
N ALA A 192 -9.46 -6.95 -5.80
CA ALA A 192 -10.59 -6.07 -6.05
C ALA A 192 -11.82 -6.53 -5.26
N ILE A 193 -12.14 -5.84 -4.16
CA ILE A 193 -13.34 -6.12 -3.37
C ILE A 193 -14.43 -5.12 -3.69
N GLY A 194 -15.40 -5.57 -4.48
CA GLY A 194 -16.39 -4.71 -5.11
C GLY A 194 -17.84 -4.94 -4.66
N GLY A 195 -18.72 -4.23 -5.34
CA GLY A 195 -20.18 -4.36 -5.20
C GLY A 195 -20.78 -3.48 -4.11
N TYR A 196 -20.03 -2.50 -3.61
CA TYR A 196 -20.56 -1.51 -2.70
C TYR A 196 -21.25 -0.37 -3.45
N SER A 197 -22.17 0.30 -2.79
CA SER A 197 -22.91 1.46 -3.27
C SER A 197 -22.35 2.77 -2.73
N ALA A 198 -21.56 2.72 -1.65
CA ALA A 198 -20.93 3.87 -1.02
C ALA A 198 -19.77 3.43 -0.10
N PRO A 199 -18.77 4.29 0.15
CA PRO A 199 -18.55 5.58 -0.51
C PRO A 199 -18.08 5.44 -1.97
N GLU A 200 -17.55 4.26 -2.32
CA GLU A 200 -17.09 3.89 -3.65
C GLU A 200 -17.44 2.44 -3.93
N SER A 201 -17.38 2.03 -5.20
CA SER A 201 -17.79 0.68 -5.60
C SER A 201 -16.81 -0.42 -5.19
N TRP A 202 -15.55 -0.07 -4.91
CA TRP A 202 -14.43 -0.98 -4.67
C TRP A 202 -13.65 -0.54 -3.44
N ALA A 203 -13.54 -1.39 -2.42
CA ALA A 203 -12.92 -1.02 -1.14
C ALA A 203 -11.39 -1.09 -1.11
N ASN A 204 -10.77 -1.63 -2.17
CA ASN A 204 -9.32 -1.86 -2.20
C ASN A 204 -8.50 -0.56 -2.27
N GLY A 205 -9.10 0.55 -2.70
CA GLY A 205 -8.48 1.88 -2.60
C GLY A 205 -8.36 2.33 -1.14
N ASP A 206 -9.49 2.38 -0.42
CA ASP A 206 -9.53 2.83 0.99
C ASP A 206 -8.71 1.90 1.93
N VAL A 207 -8.67 0.59 1.62
CA VAL A 207 -7.74 -0.36 2.26
C VAL A 207 -6.28 0.02 2.00
N GLY A 208 -5.91 0.22 0.72
CA GLY A 208 -4.57 0.60 0.31
C GLY A 208 -4.10 1.87 1.00
N GLU A 209 -4.90 2.93 0.97
CA GLU A 209 -4.63 4.21 1.65
C GLU A 209 -4.20 3.98 3.12
N ARG A 210 -4.94 3.13 3.85
CA ARG A 210 -4.71 2.90 5.28
C ARG A 210 -3.48 2.07 5.56
N ILE A 211 -3.36 0.91 4.91
CA ILE A 211 -2.26 -0.02 5.21
C ILE A 211 -0.91 0.55 4.73
N TYR A 212 -0.89 1.23 3.58
CA TYR A 212 0.33 1.80 3.03
C TYR A 212 0.83 2.98 3.85
N LEU A 213 -0.07 3.87 4.29
CA LEU A 213 0.31 4.97 5.16
C LEU A 213 0.73 4.50 6.55
N GLN A 214 0.12 3.42 7.08
CA GLN A 214 0.58 2.79 8.31
C GLN A 214 2.02 2.28 8.16
N TRP A 215 2.34 1.54 7.09
CA TRP A 215 3.70 1.00 6.89
C TRP A 215 4.75 2.09 6.70
N LEU A 216 4.44 3.12 5.91
CA LEU A 216 5.32 4.29 5.76
C LEU A 216 5.53 5.00 7.10
N TYR A 217 4.48 5.17 7.89
CA TYR A 217 4.57 5.77 9.22
C TYR A 217 5.46 4.94 10.17
N ASP A 218 5.31 3.62 10.19
CA ASP A 218 6.13 2.72 10.99
C ASP A 218 7.62 2.83 10.60
N ASP A 219 7.91 2.92 9.30
CA ASP A 219 9.27 3.15 8.81
C ASP A 219 9.80 4.56 9.14
N MET A 220 8.95 5.59 9.15
CA MET A 220 9.32 6.93 9.62
C MET A 220 9.57 6.98 11.13
N LEU A 221 8.78 6.25 11.93
CA LEU A 221 9.00 6.09 13.36
C LEU A 221 10.32 5.39 13.66
N ALA A 222 10.66 4.38 12.86
CA ALA A 222 11.92 3.66 12.96
C ALA A 222 13.12 4.42 12.34
N GLY A 223 12.90 5.60 11.77
CA GLY A 223 13.95 6.41 11.12
C GLY A 223 14.47 5.82 9.80
N ARG A 224 13.77 4.84 9.22
CA ARG A 224 14.11 4.22 7.92
C ARG A 224 13.59 5.05 6.75
N ALA A 225 12.44 5.71 6.91
CA ALA A 225 11.84 6.59 5.92
C ALA A 225 11.86 8.07 6.36
N GLY A 226 11.81 8.97 5.38
CA GLY A 226 11.62 10.41 5.59
C GLY A 226 10.40 10.96 4.85
N PHE A 227 10.08 12.24 5.02
CA PHE A 227 8.92 12.87 4.37
C PHE A 227 8.98 12.80 2.83
N PHE A 228 10.17 12.77 2.25
CA PHE A 228 10.36 12.59 0.81
C PHE A 228 9.91 11.20 0.31
N ASP A 229 9.77 10.19 1.17
CA ASP A 229 9.22 8.86 0.82
C ASP A 229 7.69 8.85 0.82
N THR A 230 7.06 9.92 1.32
CA THR A 230 5.61 10.04 1.55
C THR A 230 5.01 11.23 0.82
N ALA A 231 5.51 11.51 -0.39
CA ALA A 231 5.11 12.66 -1.21
C ALA A 231 5.11 13.99 -0.42
N ASP A 232 6.10 14.15 0.45
CA ASP A 232 6.34 15.25 1.40
C ASP A 232 5.38 15.35 2.59
N ALA A 233 4.52 14.37 2.81
CA ALA A 233 3.73 14.28 4.04
C ALA A 233 4.63 14.10 5.26
N LYS A 234 4.42 14.90 6.31
CA LYS A 234 5.19 14.79 7.53
C LYS A 234 4.68 13.64 8.39
N LYS A 235 5.59 13.07 9.20
CA LYS A 235 5.29 11.99 10.11
C LYS A 235 4.14 12.34 11.06
N GLU A 236 4.11 13.57 11.56
CA GLU A 236 3.08 14.06 12.48
C GLU A 236 1.70 14.18 11.83
N ASP A 237 1.65 14.48 10.53
CA ASP A 237 0.40 14.60 9.78
C ASP A 237 -0.16 13.20 9.44
N ILE A 238 0.71 12.26 9.06
CA ILE A 238 0.32 10.86 8.89
C ILE A 238 -0.14 10.26 10.23
N ALA A 239 0.54 10.55 11.34
CA ALA A 239 0.13 10.10 12.67
C ALA A 239 -1.30 10.54 13.03
N LYS A 240 -1.64 11.81 12.76
CA LYS A 240 -2.99 12.33 12.98
C LYS A 240 -4.03 11.62 12.11
N TYR A 241 -3.69 11.41 10.83
CA TYR A 241 -4.55 10.67 9.90
C TYR A 241 -4.83 9.24 10.41
N LEU A 242 -3.78 8.51 10.81
CA LEU A 242 -3.93 7.14 11.34
C LEU A 242 -4.79 7.11 12.61
N ALA A 243 -4.54 8.05 13.54
CA ALA A 243 -5.35 8.18 14.75
C ALA A 243 -6.84 8.47 14.47
N GLU A 244 -7.14 9.21 13.40
CA GLU A 244 -8.51 9.56 13.01
C GLU A 244 -9.19 8.47 12.17
N LYS A 245 -8.47 7.82 11.26
CA LYS A 245 -9.06 6.98 10.19
C LYS A 245 -8.74 5.48 10.31
N VAL A 246 -7.71 5.10 11.07
CA VAL A 246 -7.25 3.71 11.19
C VAL A 246 -7.52 3.17 12.60
N ASP A 247 -7.06 3.88 13.64
CA ASP A 247 -7.23 3.45 15.02
C ASP A 247 -8.69 3.11 15.41
N PRO A 248 -9.70 3.90 15.00
CA PRO A 248 -11.09 3.58 15.32
C PRO A 248 -11.56 2.27 14.68
N LEU A 249 -11.07 1.95 13.48
CA LEU A 249 -11.42 0.72 12.76
C LEU A 249 -10.81 -0.51 13.43
N VAL A 250 -9.53 -0.43 13.82
CA VAL A 250 -8.85 -1.48 14.61
C VAL A 250 -9.59 -1.70 15.92
N LYS A 251 -9.91 -0.61 16.66
CA LYS A 251 -10.63 -0.68 17.93
C LYS A 251 -12.05 -1.25 17.80
N GLN A 252 -12.75 -0.94 16.70
CA GLN A 252 -14.08 -1.47 16.41
C GLN A 252 -14.06 -3.00 16.38
N ILE A 253 -13.20 -3.60 15.56
CA ILE A 253 -13.14 -5.06 15.42
C ILE A 253 -12.54 -5.68 16.68
N ALA A 254 -11.48 -5.08 17.25
CA ALA A 254 -10.87 -5.58 18.47
C ALA A 254 -11.87 -5.64 19.64
N SER A 255 -12.76 -4.67 19.79
CA SER A 255 -13.68 -4.59 20.94
C SER A 255 -15.00 -5.34 20.70
N ASN A 256 -15.54 -5.28 19.49
CA ASN A 256 -16.89 -5.79 19.18
C ASN A 256 -16.89 -7.11 18.40
N GLY A 257 -15.73 -7.47 17.84
CA GLY A 257 -15.56 -8.51 16.84
C GLY A 257 -16.22 -8.15 15.52
N PRO A 258 -15.95 -8.90 14.45
CA PRO A 258 -16.54 -8.64 13.14
C PRO A 258 -18.05 -8.91 13.11
N GLN A 259 -18.79 -8.08 12.39
CA GLN A 259 -20.24 -8.12 12.26
C GLN A 259 -20.64 -8.82 10.95
N ALA A 260 -20.82 -10.14 11.02
CA ALA A 260 -21.14 -10.98 9.87
C ALA A 260 -22.39 -10.51 9.09
N SER A 261 -23.42 -10.02 9.77
CA SER A 261 -24.63 -9.50 9.14
C SER A 261 -24.39 -8.21 8.37
N VAL A 262 -23.48 -7.35 8.83
CA VAL A 262 -23.12 -6.09 8.16
C VAL A 262 -22.29 -6.38 6.90
N LEU A 263 -21.34 -7.32 6.96
CA LEU A 263 -20.51 -7.73 5.81
C LEU A 263 -21.29 -8.35 4.64
N GLN A 264 -22.56 -8.76 4.85
CA GLN A 264 -23.43 -9.24 3.77
C GLN A 264 -24.03 -8.11 2.94
N GLY A 265 -24.02 -6.88 3.45
CA GLY A 265 -24.58 -5.72 2.77
C GLY A 265 -23.68 -5.19 1.66
N THR A 266 -24.16 -4.14 1.00
CA THR A 266 -23.46 -3.40 -0.06
C THR A 266 -23.46 -1.90 0.21
N ASP A 267 -23.96 -1.47 1.36
CA ASP A 267 -24.03 -0.06 1.72
C ASP A 267 -22.71 0.43 2.34
N ARG A 268 -22.72 1.70 2.77
CA ARG A 268 -21.59 2.34 3.45
C ARG A 268 -21.16 1.57 4.71
N ALA A 269 -22.09 0.96 5.44
CA ALA A 269 -21.76 0.23 6.66
C ALA A 269 -21.02 -1.07 6.34
N ALA A 270 -21.50 -1.82 5.33
CA ALA A 270 -20.82 -3.01 4.83
C ALA A 270 -19.40 -2.70 4.32
N PHE A 271 -19.25 -1.60 3.58
CA PHE A 271 -17.95 -1.12 3.11
C PHE A 271 -16.97 -0.92 4.27
N PHE A 272 -17.34 -0.10 5.26
CA PHE A 272 -16.43 0.20 6.37
C PHE A 272 -16.21 -0.98 7.32
N GLU A 273 -17.18 -1.88 7.46
CA GLU A 273 -16.97 -3.13 8.22
C GLU A 273 -15.93 -4.02 7.52
N TYR A 274 -15.95 -4.11 6.17
CA TYR A 274 -14.91 -4.81 5.42
C TYR A 274 -13.54 -4.15 5.58
N VAL A 275 -13.44 -2.83 5.38
CA VAL A 275 -12.17 -2.11 5.56
C VAL A 275 -11.65 -2.30 6.98
N ALA A 276 -12.52 -2.19 7.99
CA ALA A 276 -12.14 -2.39 9.39
C ALA A 276 -11.60 -3.80 9.65
N LEU A 277 -12.24 -4.84 9.09
CA LEU A 277 -11.77 -6.20 9.21
C LEU A 277 -10.38 -6.39 8.58
N VAL A 278 -10.13 -5.78 7.42
CA VAL A 278 -8.83 -5.91 6.75
C VAL A 278 -7.72 -5.19 7.50
N VAL A 279 -7.95 -3.94 7.89
CA VAL A 279 -7.00 -3.14 8.67
C VAL A 279 -6.73 -3.81 10.02
N TYR A 280 -7.75 -4.36 10.66
CA TYR A 280 -7.57 -5.14 11.88
C TYR A 280 -6.74 -6.40 11.64
N GLY A 281 -7.02 -7.14 10.56
CA GLY A 281 -6.25 -8.30 10.17
C GLY A 281 -4.77 -7.99 9.94
N GLU A 282 -4.47 -6.85 9.31
CA GLU A 282 -3.09 -6.36 9.14
C GLU A 282 -2.40 -6.13 10.50
N ALA A 283 -3.12 -5.53 11.46
CA ALA A 283 -2.58 -5.21 12.77
C ALA A 283 -2.31 -6.44 13.66
N ILE A 284 -3.05 -7.54 13.48
CA ILE A 284 -2.95 -8.71 14.38
C ILE A 284 -2.31 -9.96 13.77
N LEU A 285 -2.30 -10.10 12.44
CA LEU A 285 -1.77 -11.28 11.78
C LEU A 285 -0.29 -11.09 11.42
N PRO A 286 0.53 -12.16 11.49
CA PRO A 286 1.87 -12.12 10.91
C PRO A 286 1.77 -11.93 9.39
N ARG A 287 2.77 -11.25 8.79
CA ARG A 287 2.79 -10.88 7.36
C ARG A 287 2.38 -12.01 6.41
N PRO A 288 2.89 -13.27 6.54
CA PRO A 288 2.47 -14.36 5.66
C PRO A 288 0.99 -14.71 5.76
N ALA A 289 0.41 -14.66 6.97
CA ALA A 289 -1.01 -14.93 7.17
C ALA A 289 -1.87 -13.77 6.66
N PHE A 290 -1.47 -12.51 6.88
CA PHE A 290 -2.19 -11.36 6.32
C PHE A 290 -2.20 -11.39 4.79
N ARG A 291 -1.03 -11.66 4.16
CA ARG A 291 -0.93 -11.91 2.72
C ARG A 291 -1.90 -12.99 2.27
N ARG A 292 -1.90 -14.13 2.97
CA ARG A 292 -2.75 -15.28 2.64
C ARG A 292 -4.22 -14.91 2.71
N PHE A 293 -4.62 -14.17 3.74
CA PHE A 293 -5.98 -13.65 3.90
C PHE A 293 -6.41 -12.76 2.71
N LEU A 294 -5.57 -11.81 2.28
CA LEU A 294 -5.88 -10.99 1.11
C LEU A 294 -6.06 -11.83 -0.16
N LEU A 295 -5.16 -12.80 -0.40
CA LEU A 295 -5.22 -13.68 -1.56
C LEU A 295 -6.47 -14.58 -1.57
N LEU A 296 -6.86 -15.10 -0.40
CA LEU A 296 -8.04 -15.95 -0.25
C LEU A 296 -9.34 -15.16 -0.44
N THR A 297 -9.36 -13.89 0.00
CA THR A 297 -10.55 -13.04 -0.15
C THR A 297 -10.84 -12.71 -1.63
N GLY A 298 -9.80 -12.64 -2.48
CA GLY A 298 -9.90 -12.66 -3.96
C GLY A 298 -10.80 -11.59 -4.57
N ASP A 299 -11.26 -11.76 -5.82
CA ASP A 299 -12.16 -10.83 -6.55
C ASP A 299 -13.62 -10.90 -6.05
N GLY A 300 -13.80 -11.01 -4.73
CA GLY A 300 -15.06 -11.33 -4.06
C GLY A 300 -15.82 -10.13 -3.50
N HIS A 301 -16.92 -10.44 -2.80
CA HIS A 301 -17.63 -9.49 -1.95
C HIS A 301 -17.13 -9.60 -0.50
N GLY A 302 -17.22 -8.51 0.27
CA GLY A 302 -16.73 -8.42 1.65
C GLY A 302 -17.14 -9.55 2.59
N LYS A 303 -18.28 -10.21 2.35
CA LYS A 303 -18.73 -11.40 3.10
C LYS A 303 -17.72 -12.56 3.13
N GLN A 304 -16.88 -12.70 2.10
CA GLN A 304 -15.86 -13.75 2.04
C GLN A 304 -14.69 -13.46 2.99
N ALA A 305 -14.46 -12.20 3.36
CA ALA A 305 -13.32 -11.84 4.19
C ALA A 305 -13.36 -12.51 5.59
N LEU A 306 -14.56 -12.74 6.14
CA LEU A 306 -14.73 -13.28 7.48
C LEU A 306 -14.27 -14.74 7.66
N PRO A 307 -14.68 -15.70 6.80
CA PRO A 307 -14.09 -17.04 6.84
C PRO A 307 -12.62 -17.05 6.41
N GLU A 308 -12.21 -16.22 5.44
CA GLU A 308 -10.84 -16.31 4.90
C GLU A 308 -9.76 -15.79 5.85
N ILE A 309 -10.05 -14.81 6.70
CA ILE A 309 -9.12 -14.40 7.76
C ILE A 309 -8.93 -15.50 8.80
N VAL A 310 -9.97 -16.30 9.08
CA VAL A 310 -9.88 -17.47 9.97
C VAL A 310 -9.04 -18.56 9.32
N ASN A 311 -9.27 -18.84 8.04
CA ASN A 311 -8.50 -19.83 7.29
C ASN A 311 -7.01 -19.46 7.27
N ALA A 312 -6.68 -18.21 6.94
CA ALA A 312 -5.31 -17.74 6.93
C ALA A 312 -4.64 -17.77 8.32
N ALA A 313 -5.40 -17.45 9.38
CA ALA A 313 -4.90 -17.56 10.75
C ALA A 313 -4.65 -19.03 11.15
N ALA A 314 -5.50 -19.95 10.71
CA ALA A 314 -5.38 -21.39 10.99
C ALA A 314 -4.16 -22.04 10.33
N GLU A 315 -3.66 -21.47 9.22
CA GLU A 315 -2.43 -21.92 8.55
C GLU A 315 -1.15 -21.66 9.36
N VAL A 316 -1.21 -20.85 10.42
CA VAL A 316 -0.07 -20.56 11.31
C VAL A 316 -0.09 -21.53 12.51
N PRO A 317 0.85 -22.48 12.65
CA PRO A 317 0.78 -23.50 13.72
C PRO A 317 0.74 -22.91 15.13
N THR A 318 1.53 -21.87 15.36
CA THR A 318 1.54 -21.07 16.58
C THR A 318 1.36 -19.61 16.21
N LEU A 319 0.13 -19.11 16.39
CA LEU A 319 -0.22 -17.73 16.10
C LEU A 319 -0.07 -16.88 17.36
N THR A 320 0.89 -15.95 17.33
CA THR A 320 1.10 -14.96 18.40
C THR A 320 0.55 -13.61 17.94
N ILE A 321 -0.42 -13.09 18.70
CA ILE A 321 -1.09 -11.82 18.45
C ILE A 321 -0.69 -10.85 19.56
N SER A 322 -0.20 -9.67 19.18
CA SER A 322 -0.03 -8.56 20.11
C SER A 322 -1.33 -7.77 20.21
N ALA A 323 -1.75 -7.43 21.42
CA ALA A 323 -2.94 -6.62 21.64
C ALA A 323 -2.69 -5.20 21.09
N PRO A 324 -3.61 -4.63 20.28
CA PRO A 324 -3.49 -3.26 19.82
C PRO A 324 -3.35 -2.27 20.98
N ALA A 325 -2.70 -1.13 20.72
CA ALA A 325 -2.38 -0.15 21.74
C ALA A 325 -3.62 0.28 22.56
N GLY A 326 -3.48 0.23 23.88
CA GLY A 326 -4.55 0.59 24.82
C GLY A 326 -5.64 -0.46 25.03
N LEU A 327 -5.53 -1.65 24.42
CA LEU A 327 -6.48 -2.74 24.60
C LEU A 327 -5.89 -3.90 25.41
N THR A 328 -6.65 -4.40 26.38
CA THR A 328 -6.32 -5.62 27.15
C THR A 328 -7.19 -6.81 26.78
N THR A 329 -8.27 -6.55 26.05
CA THR A 329 -9.22 -7.54 25.56
C THR A 329 -9.40 -7.31 24.06
N LEU A 330 -9.39 -8.39 23.28
CA LEU A 330 -9.55 -8.32 21.83
C LEU A 330 -10.24 -9.55 21.26
N TRP A 331 -10.92 -9.38 20.13
CA TRP A 331 -11.45 -10.48 19.34
C TRP A 331 -10.40 -11.07 18.40
N VAL A 332 -10.20 -12.38 18.44
CA VAL A 332 -9.22 -13.08 17.61
C VAL A 332 -9.88 -14.16 16.75
N PRO A 333 -9.37 -14.40 15.52
CA PRO A 333 -9.79 -15.54 14.71
C PRO A 333 -9.25 -16.82 15.35
N LEU A 334 -10.12 -17.59 16.00
CA LEU A 334 -9.73 -18.81 16.71
C LEU A 334 -9.90 -20.05 15.85
N GLY A 335 -11.01 -20.14 15.10
CA GLY A 335 -11.38 -21.36 14.38
C GLY A 335 -11.33 -22.60 15.27
N LYS A 336 -10.56 -23.61 14.84
CA LYS A 336 -10.30 -24.86 15.59
C LYS A 336 -9.12 -24.76 16.56
N GLY A 337 -8.43 -23.63 16.63
CA GLY A 337 -7.28 -23.40 17.49
C GLY A 337 -7.63 -23.35 18.98
N ARG A 338 -6.59 -23.41 19.82
CA ARG A 338 -6.70 -23.29 21.27
C ARG A 338 -5.82 -22.17 21.79
N VAL A 339 -6.41 -21.26 22.58
CA VAL A 339 -5.66 -20.22 23.30
C VAL A 339 -4.80 -20.86 24.40
N THR A 340 -3.49 -20.64 24.36
CA THR A 340 -2.52 -21.11 25.37
C THR A 340 -1.90 -19.98 26.18
N LYS A 341 -1.94 -18.74 25.68
CA LYS A 341 -1.62 -17.51 26.42
C LYS A 341 -2.77 -16.53 26.29
N GLY A 342 -3.30 -16.06 27.42
CA GLY A 342 -4.54 -15.26 27.50
C GLY A 342 -5.73 -16.07 28.03
N THR A 343 -6.86 -15.40 28.23
CA THR A 343 -8.08 -16.01 28.77
C THR A 343 -9.26 -15.76 27.84
N VAL A 344 -9.86 -16.82 27.31
CA VAL A 344 -11.10 -16.73 26.51
C VAL A 344 -12.24 -16.28 27.41
N LEU A 345 -12.87 -15.16 27.06
CA LEU A 345 -14.01 -14.59 27.79
C LEU A 345 -15.34 -15.05 27.20
N ARG A 346 -15.46 -15.02 25.87
CA ARG A 346 -16.64 -15.50 25.13
C ARG A 346 -16.29 -15.87 23.69
N LYS A 347 -17.19 -16.59 23.02
CA LYS A 347 -17.06 -17.03 21.63
C LYS A 347 -18.24 -16.56 20.78
N ARG A 348 -17.99 -16.30 19.49
CA ARG A 348 -19.01 -16.02 18.47
C ARG A 348 -18.56 -16.63 17.15
N GLY A 349 -19.12 -17.79 16.79
CA GLY A 349 -18.65 -18.57 15.65
C GLY A 349 -17.17 -18.94 15.80
N ASP A 350 -16.39 -18.75 14.75
CA ASP A 350 -14.94 -19.00 14.73
C ASP A 350 -14.09 -17.92 15.40
N TRP A 351 -14.73 -16.96 16.08
CA TRP A 351 -14.06 -15.86 16.76
C TRP A 351 -14.20 -15.98 18.27
N SER A 352 -13.17 -15.54 18.99
CA SER A 352 -13.18 -15.50 20.45
C SER A 352 -12.72 -14.15 20.97
N GLU A 353 -13.43 -13.63 21.95
CA GLU A 353 -12.96 -12.49 22.73
C GLU A 353 -12.01 -13.03 23.81
N VAL A 354 -10.79 -12.50 23.83
CA VAL A 354 -9.71 -12.97 24.69
C VAL A 354 -9.13 -11.81 25.46
N LYS A 355 -9.00 -11.97 26.78
CA LYS A 355 -8.16 -11.09 27.60
C LYS A 355 -6.70 -11.47 27.37
N ALA A 356 -5.93 -10.55 26.81
CA ALA A 356 -4.51 -10.74 26.55
C ALA A 356 -3.72 -10.87 27.87
N ALA A 357 -2.76 -11.79 27.91
CA ALA A 357 -1.80 -11.91 29.01
C ALA A 357 -0.50 -11.23 28.58
N GLU A 358 -0.01 -10.28 29.39
CA GLU A 358 1.20 -9.50 29.07
C GLU A 358 1.11 -8.80 27.70
N GLY A 359 -0.09 -8.33 27.33
CA GLY A 359 -0.33 -7.71 26.02
C GLY A 359 -0.31 -8.67 24.84
N GLN A 360 -0.34 -9.99 25.06
CA GLN A 360 -0.32 -10.99 23.99
C GLN A 360 -1.41 -12.06 24.13
N VAL A 361 -1.79 -12.62 22.99
CA VAL A 361 -2.59 -13.84 22.87
C VAL A 361 -1.80 -14.85 22.04
N VAL A 362 -1.72 -16.09 22.50
CA VAL A 362 -1.09 -17.18 21.72
C VAL A 362 -2.13 -18.26 21.46
N ILE A 363 -2.28 -18.63 20.19
CA ILE A 363 -3.18 -19.67 19.70
C ILE A 363 -2.32 -20.78 19.10
N ILE A 364 -2.57 -22.02 19.51
CA ILE A 364 -2.03 -23.21 18.85
C ILE A 364 -3.11 -23.79 17.96
N ASN A 365 -2.84 -23.81 16.65
CA ASN A 365 -3.73 -24.40 15.66
C ASN A 365 -3.45 -25.89 15.48
N PRO A 366 -4.48 -26.73 15.28
CA PRO A 366 -4.28 -28.13 14.94
C PRO A 366 -3.60 -28.25 13.57
N PRO A 367 -2.91 -29.36 13.27
CA PRO A 367 -2.42 -29.64 11.92
C PRO A 367 -3.57 -29.57 10.91
N ILE A 368 -3.32 -28.99 9.74
CA ILE A 368 -4.26 -29.05 8.62
C ILE A 368 -4.26 -30.50 8.13
N THR A 369 -5.40 -31.16 8.26
CA THR A 369 -5.63 -32.47 7.66
C THR A 369 -6.28 -32.27 6.29
N ASP A 370 -5.66 -32.79 5.25
CA ASP A 370 -6.17 -32.78 3.87
C ASP A 370 -7.54 -33.46 3.72
#